data_AF-A0AAD6Y613-F1
#
_entry.id   AF-A0AAD6Y613-F1
#
_cell.length_a   1.000
_cell.length_b   1.000
_cell.length_c   1.000
_cell.angle_alpha   90.00
_cell.angle_beta   90.00
_cell.angle_gamma   90.00
#
_symmetry.space_group_name_H-M   'P 1'
#
loop_
_entity.id
_entity.type
_entity.pdbx_description
1 polymer ?
#
loop_
_entity_poly.entity_id
_entity_poly.type
_entity_poly.pdbx_seq_one_letter_code
_entity_poly.pdbx_strand_id
1 'polypeptide(L)'
;MNKRHGAEAVHGLGGGTVSTKSQKNLEKAEELCRKNRPSDAVPPLLRAIKDEQNLDAWIQMAFMCDRNKAVEILEMAESTGRMLMQTTLGSDAFADDGPHVGKFWDILAARPYMRVLQAQVRMYFETKNYTRSAETIIEMMRLCPGDNMGQRDWLGSLLLRLHRDADALHFAQVWINASEGGGMPPLRGGTTFRAPHRDVFSGEREKALSDPVWGPAVHLHNAALAAFRLRGPCPQATQYLRMAARANPHVLVKILGRRSRPDALNMDARAINGPEAAHDYRFLTQDLWTAPQAWAWITGDETVNNELLKICSRPECPALESQATQFKRCAACHQAIYCGKACQKGDWMRHKRECQEHRALKKTIRDFQANNPNTTSIPIYAADLANGTPVVYDGTSFL
;
A
#
# COMPACT_ATOMS: atom_id res chain seq x y z
N MET A 1 2.10 -9.37 -6.95
CA MET A 1 1.56 -8.86 -8.24
C MET A 1 0.96 -10.03 -9.02
N ASN A 2 -0.15 -9.83 -9.74
CA ASN A 2 -0.79 -10.91 -10.49
C ASN A 2 -0.10 -11.10 -11.85
N LYS A 3 0.82 -12.07 -11.92
CA LYS A 3 1.60 -12.42 -13.14
C LYS A 3 0.73 -12.96 -14.29
N ARG A 4 -0.57 -13.18 -14.05
CA ARG A 4 -1.50 -13.84 -14.98
C ARG A 4 -2.29 -12.88 -15.87
N HIS A 5 -2.21 -11.57 -15.63
CA HIS A 5 -3.05 -10.57 -16.33
C HIS A 5 -2.25 -9.37 -16.84
N GLY A 6 -1.05 -9.57 -17.39
CA GLY A 6 -0.22 -8.49 -17.94
C GLY A 6 0.87 -8.98 -18.87
N ALA A 7 1.91 -8.16 -19.11
CA ALA A 7 2.98 -8.48 -20.06
C ALA A 7 3.64 -9.86 -19.84
N GLU A 8 3.77 -10.33 -18.59
CA GLU A 8 4.35 -11.65 -18.29
C GLU A 8 3.41 -12.82 -18.65
N ALA A 9 2.11 -12.59 -18.80
CA ALA A 9 1.19 -13.60 -19.32
C ALA A 9 1.36 -13.81 -20.83
N VAL A 10 1.75 -12.75 -21.56
CA VAL A 10 1.97 -12.78 -23.01
C VAL A 10 3.39 -13.22 -23.35
N HIS A 11 4.39 -12.65 -22.67
CA HIS A 11 5.80 -12.81 -22.99
C HIS A 11 6.52 -13.82 -22.10
N GLY A 12 5.85 -14.40 -21.11
CA GLY A 12 6.46 -15.28 -20.11
C GLY A 12 7.16 -14.53 -18.98
N LEU A 13 7.48 -15.25 -17.91
CA LEU A 13 8.11 -14.68 -16.72
C LEU A 13 9.48 -14.06 -17.05
N GLY A 14 9.70 -12.81 -16.63
CA GLY A 14 10.92 -12.08 -16.98
C GLY A 14 11.08 -11.80 -18.48
N GLY A 15 9.98 -11.75 -19.24
CA GLY A 15 10.01 -11.60 -20.70
C GLY A 15 10.51 -12.86 -21.43
N GLY A 16 10.34 -14.03 -20.82
CA GLY A 16 10.73 -15.32 -21.40
C GLY A 16 12.16 -15.75 -21.06
N THR A 17 12.87 -14.98 -20.23
CA THR A 17 14.19 -15.35 -19.68
C THR A 17 14.11 -16.61 -18.82
N VAL A 18 13.02 -16.77 -18.06
CA VAL A 18 12.77 -17.99 -17.29
C VAL A 18 12.24 -19.10 -18.18
N SER A 19 12.82 -20.30 -18.08
CA SER A 19 12.37 -21.44 -18.87
C SER A 19 10.91 -21.80 -18.55
N THR A 20 10.14 -22.16 -19.58
CA THR A 20 8.73 -22.58 -19.42
C THR A 20 8.57 -23.75 -18.44
N LYS A 21 9.55 -24.66 -18.38
CA LYS A 21 9.58 -25.76 -17.43
C LYS A 21 9.74 -25.26 -15.99
N SER A 22 10.63 -24.30 -15.76
CA SER A 22 10.81 -23.69 -14.44
C SER A 22 9.57 -22.90 -14.01
N GLN A 23 9.01 -22.09 -14.92
CA GLN A 23 7.78 -21.34 -14.68
C GLN A 23 6.60 -22.25 -14.29
N LYS A 24 6.35 -23.35 -15.02
CA LYS A 24 5.29 -24.31 -14.68
C LYS A 24 5.48 -24.96 -13.30
N ASN A 25 6.72 -25.23 -12.91
CA ASN A 25 7.02 -25.76 -11.58
C ASN A 25 6.73 -24.73 -10.49
N LEU A 26 7.09 -23.45 -10.71
CA LEU A 26 6.76 -22.36 -9.80
C LEU A 26 5.24 -22.19 -9.65
N GLU A 27 4.50 -22.12 -10.75
CA GLU A 27 3.04 -21.97 -10.72
C GLU A 27 2.35 -23.11 -9.96
N LYS A 28 2.86 -24.34 -10.11
CA LYS A 28 2.41 -25.51 -9.32
C LYS A 28 2.70 -25.34 -7.83
N ALA A 29 3.88 -24.86 -7.47
CA ALA A 29 4.24 -24.60 -6.08
C ALA A 29 3.34 -23.51 -5.46
N GLU A 30 3.14 -22.40 -6.15
CA GLU A 30 2.25 -21.30 -5.70
C GLU A 30 0.80 -21.77 -5.53
N GLU A 31 0.30 -22.63 -6.42
CA GLU A 31 -1.03 -23.23 -6.33
C GLU A 31 -1.18 -24.11 -5.07
N LEU A 32 -0.16 -24.89 -4.75
CA LEU A 32 -0.15 -25.73 -3.55
C LEU A 32 -0.11 -24.87 -2.28
N CYS A 33 0.67 -23.79 -2.27
CA CYS A 33 0.66 -22.81 -1.18
C CYS A 33 -0.72 -22.15 -1.03
N ARG A 34 -1.38 -21.75 -2.12
CA ARG A 34 -2.74 -21.19 -2.10
C ARG A 34 -3.78 -22.18 -1.56
N LYS A 35 -3.57 -23.47 -1.75
CA LYS A 35 -4.37 -24.56 -1.17
C LYS A 35 -3.97 -24.93 0.26
N ASN A 36 -3.16 -24.11 0.93
CA ASN A 36 -2.64 -24.35 2.27
C ASN A 36 -1.86 -25.67 2.42
N ARG A 37 -1.13 -26.05 1.36
CA ARG A 37 -0.27 -27.26 1.30
C ARG A 37 1.20 -26.89 1.02
N PRO A 38 1.86 -26.13 1.91
CA PRO A 38 3.23 -25.64 1.68
C PRO A 38 4.27 -26.76 1.61
N SER A 39 4.11 -27.84 2.38
CA SER A 39 5.02 -29.00 2.33
C SER A 39 5.08 -29.65 0.95
N ASP A 40 3.93 -29.79 0.29
CA ASP A 40 3.83 -30.36 -1.05
C ASP A 40 4.37 -29.43 -2.14
N ALA A 41 4.49 -28.13 -1.84
CA ALA A 41 5.06 -27.14 -2.74
C ALA A 41 6.59 -27.24 -2.83
N VAL A 42 7.27 -27.86 -1.87
CA VAL A 42 8.74 -27.93 -1.83
C VAL A 42 9.33 -28.67 -3.05
N PRO A 43 8.91 -29.89 -3.43
CA PRO A 43 9.48 -30.59 -4.58
C PRO A 43 9.34 -29.87 -5.95
N PRO A 44 8.18 -29.29 -6.33
CA PRO A 44 8.13 -28.46 -7.53
C PRO A 44 8.99 -27.21 -7.40
N LEU A 45 9.06 -26.58 -6.23
CA LEU A 45 9.85 -25.37 -6.04
C LEU A 45 11.36 -25.61 -6.17
N LEU A 46 11.88 -26.71 -5.62
CA LEU A 46 13.27 -27.12 -5.81
C LEU A 46 13.63 -27.39 -7.28
N ARG A 47 12.66 -27.80 -8.10
CA ARG A 47 12.85 -27.95 -9.55
C ARG A 47 12.84 -26.61 -10.28
N ALA A 48 12.10 -25.63 -9.78
CA ALA A 48 12.07 -24.28 -10.33
C ALA A 48 13.37 -23.51 -10.04
N ILE A 49 13.90 -23.61 -8.81
CA ILE A 49 15.13 -22.91 -8.37
C ILE A 49 16.38 -23.32 -9.17
N LYS A 50 16.39 -24.51 -9.78
CA LYS A 50 17.49 -24.95 -10.67
C LYS A 50 17.71 -24.04 -11.88
N ASP A 51 16.69 -23.28 -12.27
CA ASP A 51 16.83 -22.22 -13.26
C ASP A 51 17.16 -20.93 -12.52
N GLU A 52 18.43 -20.51 -12.58
CA GLU A 52 18.94 -19.36 -11.83
C GLU A 52 18.23 -18.04 -12.20
N GLN A 53 17.64 -17.96 -13.40
CA GLN A 53 16.86 -16.80 -13.83
C GLN A 53 15.50 -16.72 -13.12
N ASN A 54 15.01 -17.82 -12.54
CA ASN A 54 13.72 -17.86 -11.85
C ASN A 54 13.81 -17.34 -10.42
N LEU A 55 14.14 -16.06 -10.27
CA LEU A 55 14.22 -15.39 -8.97
C LEU A 55 12.89 -15.41 -8.20
N ASP A 56 11.75 -15.45 -8.89
CA ASP A 56 10.44 -15.62 -8.25
C ASP A 56 10.32 -16.94 -7.46
N ALA A 57 11.02 -18.01 -7.88
CA ALA A 57 11.05 -19.26 -7.12
C ALA A 57 11.82 -19.12 -5.80
N TRP A 58 12.88 -18.31 -5.77
CA TRP A 58 13.59 -17.98 -4.55
C TRP A 58 12.70 -17.19 -3.59
N ILE A 59 11.93 -16.24 -4.11
CA ILE A 59 10.96 -15.47 -3.31
C ILE A 59 9.93 -16.41 -2.69
N GLN A 60 9.32 -17.31 -3.47
CA GLN A 60 8.34 -18.26 -2.96
C GLN A 60 8.95 -19.19 -1.89
N MET A 61 10.22 -19.58 -2.03
CA MET A 61 10.92 -20.39 -1.03
C MET A 61 11.13 -19.60 0.26
N ALA A 62 11.60 -18.36 0.15
CA ALA A 62 11.81 -17.48 1.31
C ALA A 62 10.53 -17.33 2.14
N PHE A 63 9.37 -17.12 1.51
CA PHE A 63 8.09 -17.01 2.20
C PHE A 63 7.55 -18.31 2.81
N MET A 64 8.16 -19.46 2.51
CA MET A 64 7.84 -20.74 3.15
C MET A 64 8.73 -21.05 4.34
N CYS A 65 9.81 -20.30 4.54
CA CYS A 65 10.75 -20.46 5.64
C CYS A 65 10.41 -19.53 6.82
N ASP A 66 11.13 -19.69 7.93
CA ASP A 66 11.13 -18.68 9.00
C ASP A 66 11.74 -17.36 8.50
N ARG A 67 11.44 -16.26 9.21
CA ARG A 67 11.79 -14.91 8.75
C ARG A 67 13.29 -14.68 8.61
N ASN A 68 14.14 -15.28 9.45
CA ASN A 68 15.59 -15.06 9.37
C ASN A 68 16.14 -15.79 8.16
N LYS A 69 15.73 -17.05 7.96
CA LYS A 69 16.08 -17.82 6.76
C LYS A 69 15.55 -17.16 5.48
N ALA A 70 14.35 -16.58 5.53
CA ALA A 70 13.78 -15.83 4.40
C ALA A 70 14.68 -14.66 3.98
N VAL A 71 15.21 -13.90 4.93
CA VAL A 71 16.16 -12.80 4.66
C VAL A 71 17.42 -13.32 3.97
N GLU A 72 18.04 -14.38 4.50
CA GLU A 72 19.23 -14.99 3.88
C GLU A 72 18.98 -15.43 2.44
N ILE A 73 17.86 -16.10 2.18
CA ILE A 73 17.48 -16.55 0.82
C ILE A 73 17.31 -15.37 -0.12
N LEU A 74 16.67 -14.29 0.34
CA LEU A 74 16.42 -13.11 -0.49
C LEU A 74 17.70 -12.29 -0.75
N GLU A 75 18.64 -12.24 0.18
CA GLU A 75 19.97 -11.63 -0.03
C GLU A 75 20.80 -12.40 -1.06
N MET A 76 20.76 -13.73 -1.02
CA MET A 76 21.35 -14.56 -2.08
C MET A 76 20.67 -14.31 -3.43
N ALA A 77 19.33 -14.25 -3.45
CA ALA A 77 18.58 -13.97 -4.68
C ALA A 77 18.86 -12.58 -5.26
N GLU A 78 19.07 -11.56 -4.41
CA GLU A 78 19.45 -10.21 -4.84
C GLU A 78 20.84 -10.21 -5.47
N SER A 79 21.80 -10.90 -4.84
CA SER A 79 23.16 -11.06 -5.38
C SER A 79 23.17 -11.77 -6.74
N THR A 80 22.45 -12.89 -6.86
CA THR A 80 22.28 -13.61 -8.14
C THR A 80 21.58 -12.73 -9.17
N GLY A 81 20.49 -12.06 -8.78
CA GLY A 81 19.74 -11.20 -9.69
C GLY A 81 20.56 -10.01 -10.20
N ARG A 82 21.42 -9.42 -9.36
CA ARG A 82 22.34 -8.35 -9.77
C ARG A 82 23.34 -8.83 -10.82
N MET A 83 23.94 -10.02 -10.63
CA MET A 83 24.85 -10.61 -11.62
C MET A 83 24.14 -10.90 -12.95
N LEU A 84 22.90 -11.42 -12.88
CA LEU A 84 22.09 -11.65 -14.07
C LEU A 84 21.80 -10.33 -14.80
N MET A 85 21.44 -9.27 -14.08
CA MET A 85 21.19 -7.96 -14.71
C MET A 85 22.44 -7.39 -15.38
N GLN A 86 23.62 -7.53 -14.77
CA GLN A 86 24.87 -7.11 -15.40
C GLN A 86 25.23 -7.94 -16.63
N THR A 87 24.89 -9.23 -16.62
CA THR A 87 25.11 -10.13 -17.76
C THR A 87 24.14 -9.84 -18.91
N THR A 88 22.87 -9.58 -18.60
CA THR A 88 21.79 -9.38 -19.59
C THR A 88 21.75 -7.96 -20.14
N LEU A 89 21.98 -6.95 -19.30
CA LEU A 89 21.85 -5.54 -19.66
C LEU A 89 23.20 -4.82 -19.85
N GLY A 90 24.32 -5.46 -19.50
CA GLY A 90 25.66 -4.87 -19.57
C GLY A 90 26.22 -4.50 -18.20
N SER A 91 27.54 -4.29 -18.12
CA SER A 91 28.21 -3.95 -16.85
C SER A 91 27.74 -2.64 -16.23
N ASP A 92 27.20 -1.73 -17.05
CA ASP A 92 26.63 -0.44 -16.70
C ASP A 92 25.12 -0.50 -16.39
N ALA A 93 24.53 -1.70 -16.26
CA ALA A 93 23.09 -1.90 -15.98
C ALA A 93 22.54 -1.06 -14.82
N PHE A 94 23.38 -0.76 -13.82
CA PHE A 94 23.04 -0.02 -12.62
C PHE A 94 23.65 1.39 -12.56
N ALA A 95 24.34 1.84 -13.60
CA ALA A 95 24.97 3.16 -13.65
C ALA A 95 23.93 4.28 -13.83
N ASP A 96 24.03 5.36 -13.04
CA ASP A 96 23.06 6.47 -13.07
C ASP A 96 23.04 7.22 -14.42
N ASP A 97 24.17 7.24 -15.12
CA ASP A 97 24.35 7.77 -16.48
C ASP A 97 24.11 6.72 -17.58
N GLY A 98 23.86 5.47 -17.18
CA GLY A 98 23.55 4.36 -18.07
C GLY A 98 22.12 4.41 -18.62
N PRO A 99 21.80 3.61 -19.66
CA PRO A 99 20.52 3.69 -20.36
C PRO A 99 19.33 3.07 -19.60
N HIS A 100 19.61 2.29 -18.55
CA HIS A 100 18.66 1.39 -17.89
C HIS A 100 18.09 1.92 -16.56
N VAL A 101 18.87 2.65 -15.77
CA VAL A 101 18.40 3.21 -14.50
C VAL A 101 17.20 4.13 -14.76
N GLY A 102 16.16 3.97 -13.95
CA GLY A 102 14.88 4.64 -14.15
C GLY A 102 13.87 3.86 -14.98
N LYS A 103 14.29 2.81 -15.70
CA LYS A 103 13.46 2.05 -16.66
C LYS A 103 13.38 0.56 -16.35
N PHE A 104 13.79 0.13 -15.15
CA PHE A 104 13.83 -1.30 -14.80
C PHE A 104 12.45 -1.97 -14.92
N TRP A 105 11.35 -1.22 -14.75
CA TRP A 105 10.02 -1.79 -14.91
C TRP A 105 9.63 -2.06 -16.37
N ASP A 106 10.10 -1.23 -17.30
CA ASP A 106 9.83 -1.37 -18.73
C ASP A 106 10.66 -2.51 -19.34
N ILE A 107 11.75 -2.89 -18.67
CA ILE A 107 12.60 -4.02 -19.05
C ILE A 107 12.05 -5.28 -18.39
N LEU A 108 11.36 -6.13 -19.16
CA LEU A 108 10.74 -7.35 -18.64
C LEU A 108 11.73 -8.27 -17.91
N ALA A 109 12.96 -8.39 -18.40
CA ALA A 109 14.02 -9.19 -17.79
C ALA A 109 14.42 -8.70 -16.39
N ALA A 110 14.23 -7.42 -16.06
CA ALA A 110 14.57 -6.86 -14.76
C ALA A 110 13.45 -6.98 -13.71
N ARG A 111 12.22 -7.34 -14.12
CA ARG A 111 11.07 -7.46 -13.20
C ARG A 111 11.25 -8.54 -12.11
N PRO A 112 11.81 -9.73 -12.38
CA PRO A 112 12.09 -10.70 -11.33
C PRO A 112 13.03 -10.14 -10.25
N TYR A 113 14.09 -9.42 -10.64
CA TYR A 113 15.00 -8.77 -9.70
C TYR A 113 14.29 -7.70 -8.86
N MET A 114 13.49 -6.85 -9.50
CA MET A 114 12.67 -5.83 -8.81
C MET A 114 11.71 -6.45 -7.78
N ARG A 115 11.14 -7.63 -8.07
CA ARG A 115 10.30 -8.38 -7.11
C ARG A 115 11.10 -8.96 -5.94
N VAL A 116 12.35 -9.36 -6.13
CA VAL A 116 13.24 -9.77 -5.03
C VAL A 116 13.43 -8.60 -4.07
N LEU A 117 13.73 -7.41 -4.58
CA LEU A 117 13.86 -6.20 -3.76
C LEU A 117 12.56 -5.91 -2.99
N GLN A 118 11.39 -6.00 -3.63
CA GLN A 118 10.10 -5.84 -2.94
C GLN A 118 9.92 -6.87 -1.80
N ALA A 119 10.31 -8.13 -2.01
CA ALA A 119 10.23 -9.17 -0.98
C ALA A 119 11.20 -8.87 0.18
N GLN A 120 12.42 -8.39 -0.12
CA GLN A 120 13.39 -7.95 0.88
C GLN A 120 12.84 -6.81 1.74
N VAL A 121 12.21 -5.79 1.14
CA VAL A 121 11.60 -4.68 1.88
C VAL A 121 10.68 -5.18 2.98
N ARG A 122 9.79 -6.13 2.64
CA ARG A 122 8.86 -6.72 3.59
C ARG A 122 9.57 -7.53 4.66
N MET A 123 10.50 -8.41 4.29
CA MET A 123 11.19 -9.27 5.26
C MET A 123 12.10 -8.47 6.20
N TYR A 124 12.81 -7.46 5.69
CA TYR A 124 13.57 -6.54 6.52
C TYR A 124 12.67 -5.78 7.50
N PHE A 125 11.49 -5.32 7.07
CA PHE A 125 10.54 -4.69 7.99
C PHE A 125 10.05 -5.65 9.08
N GLU A 126 9.61 -6.85 8.71
CA GLU A 126 9.09 -7.85 9.66
C GLU A 126 10.15 -8.36 10.64
N THR A 127 11.42 -8.37 10.23
CA THR A 127 12.58 -8.67 11.09
C THR A 127 13.15 -7.45 11.82
N LYS A 128 12.48 -6.29 11.70
CA LYS A 128 12.84 -5.00 12.32
C LYS A 128 14.15 -4.38 11.83
N ASN A 129 14.69 -4.83 10.70
CA ASN A 129 15.78 -4.18 9.99
C ASN A 129 15.25 -3.01 9.15
N TYR A 130 14.77 -1.95 9.82
CA TYR A 130 14.15 -0.80 9.15
C TYR A 130 15.13 -0.05 8.24
N THR A 131 16.43 -0.05 8.56
CA THR A 131 17.47 0.60 7.74
C THR A 131 17.56 -0.07 6.38
N ARG A 132 17.80 -1.39 6.33
CA ARG A 132 17.85 -2.11 5.06
C ARG A 132 16.54 -2.02 4.30
N SER A 133 15.39 -2.11 5.00
CA SER A 133 14.08 -1.93 4.37
C SER A 133 13.97 -0.58 3.65
N ALA A 134 14.37 0.52 4.29
CA ALA A 134 14.33 1.85 3.68
C ALA A 134 15.33 2.01 2.52
N GLU A 135 16.56 1.52 2.68
CA GLU A 135 17.60 1.56 1.65
C GLU A 135 17.20 0.78 0.40
N THR A 136 16.61 -0.40 0.57
CA THR A 136 16.08 -1.18 -0.56
C THR A 136 14.98 -0.43 -1.30
N ILE A 137 14.07 0.27 -0.61
CA ILE A 137 13.07 1.10 -1.29
C ILE A 137 13.72 2.27 -2.02
N ILE A 138 14.71 2.94 -1.42
CA ILE A 138 15.44 4.04 -2.07
C ILE A 138 16.09 3.56 -3.38
N GLU A 139 16.70 2.38 -3.38
CA GLU A 139 17.22 1.76 -4.60
C GLU A 139 16.12 1.43 -5.60
N MET A 140 14.99 0.86 -5.15
CA MET A 140 13.85 0.58 -6.03
C MET A 140 13.31 1.86 -6.69
N MET A 141 13.24 2.99 -5.97
CA MET A 141 12.82 4.29 -6.51
C MET A 141 13.85 4.91 -7.47
N ARG A 142 15.14 4.58 -7.31
CA ARG A 142 16.19 4.94 -8.28
C ARG A 142 16.02 4.14 -9.57
N LEU A 143 15.83 2.82 -9.47
CA LEU A 143 15.69 1.92 -10.61
C LEU A 143 14.34 2.07 -11.34
N CYS A 144 13.29 2.40 -10.60
CA CYS A 144 11.92 2.60 -11.08
C CYS A 144 11.24 3.79 -10.37
N PRO A 145 11.52 5.04 -10.79
CA PRO A 145 10.91 6.26 -10.26
C PRO A 145 9.38 6.29 -10.37
N GLY A 146 8.82 5.60 -11.37
CA GLY A 146 7.37 5.44 -11.57
C GLY A 146 6.66 4.69 -10.45
N ASP A 147 7.41 3.99 -9.59
CA ASP A 147 6.89 3.21 -8.47
C ASP A 147 5.77 2.23 -8.86
N ASN A 148 5.98 1.49 -9.94
CA ASN A 148 5.02 0.48 -10.44
C ASN A 148 4.78 -0.67 -9.44
N MET A 149 5.57 -0.75 -8.37
CA MET A 149 5.45 -1.71 -7.29
C MET A 149 4.92 -1.12 -5.98
N GLY A 150 4.53 0.16 -5.96
CA GLY A 150 3.86 0.80 -4.82
C GLY A 150 4.67 0.86 -3.53
N GLN A 151 5.99 1.04 -3.61
CA GLN A 151 6.88 1.16 -2.46
C GLN A 151 6.92 2.57 -1.85
N ARG A 152 6.46 3.61 -2.56
CA ARG A 152 6.44 4.99 -2.03
C ARG A 152 5.58 5.11 -0.76
N ASP A 153 4.53 4.31 -0.64
CA ASP A 153 3.63 4.32 0.51
C ASP A 153 4.32 3.81 1.80
N TRP A 154 5.40 3.04 1.66
CA TRP A 154 6.19 2.52 2.78
C TRP A 154 7.34 3.44 3.18
N LEU A 155 8.01 4.08 2.22
CA LEU A 155 9.27 4.80 2.48
C LEU A 155 9.11 5.93 3.51
N GLY A 156 8.08 6.77 3.40
CA GLY A 156 7.86 7.85 4.37
C GLY A 156 7.69 7.33 5.80
N SER A 157 6.99 6.21 5.96
CA SER A 157 6.78 5.52 7.24
C SER A 157 8.09 5.00 7.82
N LEU A 158 8.94 4.41 6.98
CA LEU A 158 10.26 3.91 7.36
C LEU A 158 11.23 5.03 7.74
N LEU A 159 11.26 6.13 6.99
CA LEU A 159 12.07 7.31 7.31
C LEU A 159 11.70 7.88 8.68
N LEU A 160 10.41 7.96 9.01
CA LEU A 160 9.92 8.35 10.33
C LEU A 160 10.36 7.38 11.44
N ARG A 161 10.36 6.07 11.18
CA ARG A 161 10.87 5.06 12.15
C ARG A 161 12.37 5.22 12.40
N LEU A 162 13.12 5.65 11.39
CA LEU A 162 14.56 5.87 11.44
C LEU A 162 14.94 7.26 11.95
N HIS A 163 13.97 8.06 12.44
CA HIS A 163 14.17 9.44 12.88
C HIS A 163 14.75 10.37 11.80
N ARG A 164 14.56 10.01 10.52
CA ARG A 164 14.90 10.86 9.36
C ARG A 164 13.72 11.76 9.02
N ASP A 165 13.25 12.53 10.00
CA ASP A 165 12.00 13.29 9.88
C ASP A 165 12.06 14.36 8.78
N ALA A 166 13.21 14.99 8.55
CA ALA A 166 13.41 15.95 7.46
C ALA A 166 13.26 15.30 6.07
N ASP A 167 13.86 14.12 5.90
CA ASP A 167 13.77 13.35 4.65
C ASP A 167 12.35 12.83 4.43
N ALA A 168 11.68 12.38 5.49
CA ALA A 168 10.29 11.94 5.43
C ALA A 168 9.35 13.08 4.99
N LEU A 169 9.55 14.27 5.55
CA LEU A 169 8.77 15.44 5.17
C LEU A 169 9.04 15.86 3.72
N HIS A 170 10.30 15.94 3.32
CA HIS A 170 10.67 16.28 1.94
C HIS A 170 10.07 15.28 0.94
N PHE A 171 10.24 13.99 1.21
CA PHE A 171 9.70 12.92 0.36
C PHE A 171 8.18 13.02 0.23
N ALA A 172 7.48 13.23 1.33
CA ALA A 172 6.03 13.42 1.31
C ALA A 172 5.62 14.66 0.51
N GLN A 173 6.31 15.79 0.69
CA GLN A 173 6.06 17.03 -0.06
C GLN A 173 6.22 16.84 -1.56
N VAL A 174 7.28 16.14 -1.98
CA VAL A 174 7.53 15.82 -3.40
C VAL A 174 6.35 15.03 -3.98
N TRP A 175 5.87 13.99 -3.30
CA TRP A 175 4.77 13.17 -3.81
C TRP A 175 3.39 13.82 -3.68
N ILE A 176 3.18 14.71 -2.72
CA ILE A 176 1.98 15.55 -2.62
C ILE A 176 1.89 16.49 -3.83
N ASN A 177 3.03 17.08 -4.25
CA ASN A 177 3.08 18.00 -5.39
C ASN A 177 3.17 17.28 -6.75
N ALA A 178 3.75 16.07 -6.80
CA ALA A 178 3.87 15.28 -8.04
C ALA A 178 2.51 14.94 -8.67
N SER A 179 1.43 14.93 -7.88
CA SER A 179 0.05 14.81 -8.36
C SER A 179 -0.35 15.89 -9.40
N GLU A 180 0.42 16.98 -9.52
CA GLU A 180 0.19 18.09 -10.46
C GLU A 180 1.07 18.01 -11.72
N GLY A 181 2.12 17.19 -11.72
CA GLY A 181 3.23 17.24 -12.70
C GLY A 181 2.97 16.59 -14.06
N GLY A 182 1.71 16.46 -14.48
CA GLY A 182 1.38 15.87 -15.79
C GLY A 182 1.74 14.38 -15.94
N GLY A 183 1.87 13.66 -14.81
CA GLY A 183 2.12 12.22 -14.79
C GLY A 183 3.59 11.79 -14.83
N MET A 184 4.54 12.72 -14.90
CA MET A 184 5.97 12.36 -14.80
C MET A 184 6.38 12.09 -13.34
N PRO A 185 7.05 10.97 -13.07
CA PRO A 185 7.52 10.67 -11.71
C PRO A 185 8.62 11.64 -11.28
N PRO A 186 8.74 11.95 -9.98
CA PRO A 186 9.84 12.75 -9.47
C PRO A 186 11.20 12.11 -9.76
N LEU A 187 12.25 12.93 -9.86
CA LEU A 187 13.63 12.45 -10.05
C LEU A 187 14.01 11.42 -8.98
N ARG A 188 14.48 10.25 -9.40
CA ARG A 188 14.79 9.08 -8.52
C ARG A 188 13.63 8.73 -7.59
N GLY A 189 12.39 8.92 -8.05
CA GLY A 189 11.19 8.68 -7.27
C GLY A 189 11.07 9.57 -6.02
N GLY A 190 11.72 10.74 -6.01
CA GLY A 190 11.66 11.69 -4.90
C GLY A 190 12.66 11.40 -3.78
N THR A 191 13.63 10.51 -4.00
CA THR A 191 14.63 10.11 -3.00
C THR A 191 15.89 10.98 -3.00
N THR A 192 15.95 11.99 -3.87
CA THR A 192 16.98 13.04 -3.81
C THR A 192 16.64 14.01 -2.69
N PHE A 193 16.84 13.58 -1.45
CA PHE A 193 16.41 14.31 -0.26
C PHE A 193 17.02 15.72 -0.17
N ARG A 194 16.20 16.69 0.19
CA ARG A 194 16.58 18.10 0.41
C ARG A 194 15.88 18.63 1.66
N ALA A 195 16.25 19.84 2.08
CA ALA A 195 15.54 20.53 3.14
C ALA A 195 14.05 20.69 2.76
N PRO A 196 13.11 20.29 3.64
CA PRO A 196 11.69 20.47 3.39
C PRO A 196 11.28 21.94 3.49
N HIS A 197 10.33 22.36 2.66
CA HIS A 197 9.80 23.71 2.69
C HIS A 197 8.76 23.88 3.82
N ARG A 198 8.44 25.12 4.19
CA ARG A 198 7.55 25.45 5.32
C ARG A 198 6.20 26.00 4.90
N ASP A 199 5.95 26.08 3.60
CA ASP A 199 4.76 26.70 3.06
C ASP A 199 3.50 25.87 3.37
N VAL A 200 2.40 26.58 3.50
CA VAL A 200 1.06 26.04 3.63
C VAL A 200 0.33 26.16 2.30
N PHE A 201 -0.66 25.29 2.06
CA PHE A 201 -1.47 25.31 0.85
C PHE A 201 -2.58 26.36 0.95
N SER A 202 -3.00 26.88 -0.22
CA SER A 202 -4.24 27.66 -0.32
C SER A 202 -5.46 26.82 0.01
N GLY A 203 -6.59 27.44 0.35
CA GLY A 203 -7.83 26.71 0.70
C GLY A 203 -8.35 25.81 -0.43
N GLU A 204 -8.22 26.24 -1.69
CA GLU A 204 -8.60 25.43 -2.86
C GLU A 204 -7.73 24.18 -2.98
N ARG A 205 -6.41 24.34 -2.82
CA ARG A 205 -5.47 23.23 -2.90
C ARG A 205 -5.61 22.27 -1.73
N GLU A 206 -5.84 22.80 -0.52
CA GLU A 206 -6.15 21.99 0.66
C GLU A 206 -7.37 21.10 0.41
N LYS A 207 -8.44 21.65 -0.20
CA LYS A 207 -9.65 20.89 -0.53
C LYS A 207 -9.38 19.78 -1.55
N ALA A 208 -8.61 20.07 -2.60
CA ALA A 208 -8.26 19.07 -3.62
C ALA A 208 -7.41 17.92 -3.03
N LEU A 209 -6.44 18.24 -2.18
CA LEU A 209 -5.59 17.24 -1.52
C LEU A 209 -6.32 16.43 -0.44
N SER A 210 -7.40 16.99 0.12
CA SER A 210 -8.25 16.34 1.12
C SER A 210 -9.23 15.32 0.52
N ASP A 211 -9.23 15.12 -0.80
CA ASP A 211 -10.18 14.23 -1.47
C ASP A 211 -10.07 12.79 -0.94
N PRO A 212 -11.19 12.16 -0.52
CA PRO A 212 -11.17 10.84 0.10
C PRO A 212 -10.87 9.71 -0.88
N VAL A 213 -10.93 9.94 -2.19
CA VAL A 213 -10.65 8.93 -3.22
C VAL A 213 -9.27 9.17 -3.82
N TRP A 214 -8.95 10.41 -4.21
CA TRP A 214 -7.76 10.73 -5.00
C TRP A 214 -6.66 11.46 -4.21
N GLY A 215 -6.94 11.90 -2.98
CA GLY A 215 -5.97 12.58 -2.14
C GLY A 215 -4.78 11.67 -1.78
N PRO A 216 -3.54 12.19 -1.70
CA PRO A 216 -2.34 11.41 -1.38
C PRO A 216 -2.24 11.10 0.13
N ALA A 217 -3.22 10.38 0.68
CA ALA A 217 -3.44 10.29 2.12
C ALA A 217 -2.25 9.75 2.91
N VAL A 218 -1.54 8.75 2.39
CA VAL A 218 -0.34 8.18 3.05
C VAL A 218 0.76 9.24 3.20
N HIS A 219 1.00 10.02 2.15
CA HIS A 219 1.98 11.11 2.19
C HIS A 219 1.52 12.25 3.10
N LEU A 220 0.23 12.58 3.12
CA LEU A 220 -0.32 13.59 4.04
C LEU A 220 -0.13 13.19 5.51
N HIS A 221 -0.39 11.92 5.88
CA HIS A 221 -0.14 11.43 7.24
C HIS A 221 1.35 11.49 7.59
N ASN A 222 2.23 11.07 6.68
CA ASN A 222 3.67 11.13 6.90
C ASN A 222 4.18 12.57 7.04
N ALA A 223 3.71 13.50 6.19
CA ALA A 223 4.04 14.91 6.27
C ALA A 223 3.58 15.55 7.58
N ALA A 224 2.37 15.22 8.04
CA ALA A 224 1.84 15.70 9.32
C ALA A 224 2.74 15.31 10.50
N LEU A 225 3.06 14.01 10.62
CA LEU A 225 3.88 13.50 11.71
C LEU A 225 5.34 14.01 11.62
N ALA A 226 5.90 14.08 10.43
CA ALA A 226 7.26 14.59 10.20
C ALA A 226 7.37 16.07 10.54
N ALA A 227 6.44 16.90 10.05
CA ALA A 227 6.41 18.33 10.35
C ALA A 227 6.25 18.59 11.85
N PHE A 228 5.39 17.81 12.52
CA PHE A 228 5.21 17.89 13.96
C PHE A 228 6.48 17.52 14.74
N ARG A 229 7.18 16.45 14.37
CA ARG A 229 8.43 16.08 15.06
C ARG A 229 9.53 17.11 14.88
N LEU A 230 9.59 17.75 13.71
CA LEU A 230 10.59 18.77 13.43
C LEU A 230 10.32 20.12 14.10
N ARG A 231 9.05 20.49 14.26
CA ARG A 231 8.66 21.88 14.60
C ARG A 231 7.56 22.00 15.65
N GLY A 232 7.10 20.90 16.22
CA GLY A 232 5.93 20.85 17.08
C GLY A 232 4.62 21.16 16.34
N PRO A 233 3.54 21.45 17.08
CA PRO A 233 2.28 21.85 16.49
C PRO A 233 2.45 23.21 15.82
N CYS A 234 2.44 23.23 14.49
CA CYS A 234 2.59 24.43 13.68
C CYS A 234 1.54 24.44 12.55
N PRO A 235 1.25 25.60 11.93
CA PRO A 235 0.20 25.70 10.91
C PRO A 235 0.34 24.66 9.80
N GLN A 236 1.56 24.37 9.36
CA GLN A 236 1.83 23.37 8.34
C GLN A 236 1.53 21.94 8.81
N ALA A 237 1.98 21.55 10.01
CA ALA A 237 1.71 20.22 10.57
C ALA A 237 0.20 20.01 10.78
N THR A 238 -0.50 21.01 11.30
CA THR A 238 -1.95 21.00 11.49
C THR A 238 -2.70 20.93 10.16
N GLN A 239 -2.25 21.66 9.13
CA GLN A 239 -2.87 21.59 7.81
C GLN A 239 -2.71 20.20 7.18
N TYR A 240 -1.51 19.61 7.23
CA TYR A 240 -1.29 18.24 6.78
C TYR A 240 -2.16 17.25 7.55
N LEU A 241 -2.27 17.39 8.88
CA LEU A 241 -3.06 16.50 9.72
C LEU A 241 -4.55 16.56 9.36
N ARG A 242 -5.09 17.76 9.12
CA ARG A 242 -6.49 17.96 8.69
C ARG A 242 -6.75 17.34 7.31
N MET A 243 -5.87 17.60 6.34
CA MET A 243 -5.99 16.99 5.01
C MET A 243 -5.90 15.46 5.08
N ALA A 244 -4.98 14.93 5.88
CA ALA A 244 -4.82 13.50 6.11
C ALA A 244 -6.09 12.87 6.71
N ALA A 245 -6.67 13.52 7.72
CA ALA A 245 -7.91 13.10 8.38
C ALA A 245 -9.10 13.03 7.42
N ARG A 246 -9.19 13.94 6.45
CA ARG A 246 -10.23 13.95 5.41
C ARG A 246 -9.97 12.91 4.31
N ALA A 247 -8.72 12.83 3.83
CA ALA A 247 -8.35 11.96 2.73
C ALA A 247 -8.40 10.47 3.13
N ASN A 248 -7.98 10.11 4.35
CA ASN A 248 -8.16 8.76 4.87
C ASN A 248 -8.45 8.78 6.39
N PRO A 249 -9.71 8.99 6.79
CA PRO A 249 -10.09 9.09 8.21
C PRO A 249 -9.85 7.79 8.97
N HIS A 250 -9.80 6.64 8.29
CA HIS A 250 -9.72 5.34 8.94
C HIS A 250 -8.43 5.13 9.74
N VAL A 251 -7.35 5.84 9.40
CA VAL A 251 -6.09 5.80 10.14
C VAL A 251 -6.30 6.38 11.54
N LEU A 252 -6.63 7.68 11.62
CA LEU A 252 -6.75 8.40 12.87
C LEU A 252 -7.95 7.94 13.69
N VAL A 253 -9.09 7.60 13.07
CA VAL A 253 -10.25 7.02 13.77
C VAL A 253 -9.86 5.77 14.56
N LYS A 254 -9.07 4.86 13.96
CA LYS A 254 -8.65 3.63 14.66
C LYS A 254 -7.61 3.92 15.75
N ILE A 255 -6.70 4.87 15.54
CA ILE A 255 -5.69 5.28 16.51
C ILE A 255 -6.33 5.94 17.73
N LEU A 256 -7.17 6.96 17.52
CA LEU A 256 -7.90 7.66 18.58
C LEU A 256 -8.90 6.74 19.30
N GLY A 257 -9.51 5.81 18.56
CA GLY A 257 -10.31 4.71 19.13
C GLY A 257 -9.51 3.62 19.85
N ARG A 258 -8.21 3.85 20.12
CA ARG A 258 -7.28 2.99 20.86
C ARG A 258 -7.24 1.53 20.37
N ARG A 259 -7.42 1.32 19.06
CA ARG A 259 -7.30 -0.02 18.46
C ARG A 259 -5.84 -0.42 18.42
N SER A 260 -5.52 -1.68 18.72
CA SER A 260 -4.15 -2.19 18.63
C SER A 260 -3.57 -2.04 17.23
N ARG A 261 -2.24 -1.87 17.15
CA ARG A 261 -1.52 -1.91 15.89
C ARG A 261 -1.74 -3.28 15.23
N PRO A 262 -1.98 -3.36 13.91
CA PRO A 262 -2.01 -4.65 13.23
C PRO A 262 -0.68 -5.38 13.33
N ASP A 263 -0.73 -6.71 13.35
CA ASP A 263 0.47 -7.57 13.41
C ASP A 263 0.94 -8.06 12.03
N ALA A 264 0.13 -7.87 11.00
CA ALA A 264 0.43 -8.22 9.61
C ALA A 264 -0.31 -7.30 8.64
N LEU A 265 0.12 -7.34 7.37
CA LEU A 265 -0.53 -6.65 6.26
C LEU A 265 -1.94 -7.18 6.00
N ASN A 266 -2.78 -6.33 5.42
CA ASN A 266 -4.11 -6.68 5.01
C ASN A 266 -4.10 -7.50 3.71
N MET A 267 -4.91 -8.56 3.65
CA MET A 267 -5.01 -9.46 2.49
C MET A 267 -6.34 -9.32 1.72
N ASP A 268 -7.25 -8.45 2.17
CA ASP A 268 -8.48 -8.12 1.45
C ASP A 268 -8.18 -7.24 0.22
N ALA A 269 -9.16 -7.18 -0.68
CA ALA A 269 -9.17 -6.25 -1.79
C ALA A 269 -9.08 -4.80 -1.28
N ARG A 270 -8.21 -4.01 -1.93
CA ARG A 270 -7.96 -2.62 -1.54
C ARG A 270 -8.85 -1.67 -2.34
N ALA A 271 -9.41 -0.69 -1.66
CA ALA A 271 -9.89 0.56 -2.27
C ALA A 271 -8.87 1.67 -2.02
N ILE A 272 -8.79 2.63 -2.93
CA ILE A 272 -7.91 3.81 -2.74
C ILE A 272 -8.37 4.53 -1.47
N ASN A 273 -7.41 4.86 -0.59
CA ASN A 273 -7.67 5.47 0.72
C ASN A 273 -8.68 4.73 1.61
N GLY A 274 -8.92 3.45 1.34
CA GLY A 274 -9.85 2.61 2.09
C GLY A 274 -9.32 2.16 3.47
N PRO A 275 -10.16 1.42 4.23
CA PRO A 275 -9.79 0.88 5.53
C PRO A 275 -8.66 -0.16 5.47
N GLU A 276 -8.44 -0.80 4.32
CA GLU A 276 -7.34 -1.72 4.04
C GLU A 276 -6.01 -0.96 3.88
N ALA A 277 -5.99 0.15 3.14
CA ALA A 277 -4.81 1.03 3.05
C ALA A 277 -4.46 1.63 4.43
N ALA A 278 -5.47 2.04 5.20
CA ALA A 278 -5.28 2.52 6.57
C ALA A 278 -4.76 1.42 7.51
N HIS A 279 -5.10 0.15 7.26
CA HIS A 279 -4.57 -0.98 8.03
C HIS A 279 -3.06 -1.14 7.78
N ASP A 280 -2.64 -1.13 6.52
CA ASP A 280 -1.23 -1.26 6.13
C ASP A 280 -0.42 -0.07 6.65
N TYR A 281 -0.93 1.16 6.55
CA TYR A 281 -0.29 2.34 7.14
C TYR A 281 -0.11 2.22 8.67
N ARG A 282 -1.13 1.73 9.38
CA ARG A 282 -1.07 1.53 10.83
C ARG A 282 -0.08 0.43 11.22
N PHE A 283 -0.02 -0.66 10.46
CA PHE A 283 1.02 -1.70 10.63
C PHE A 283 2.42 -1.05 10.59
N LEU A 284 2.62 -0.09 9.68
CA LEU A 284 3.90 0.61 9.52
C LEU A 284 4.16 1.73 10.51
N THR A 285 3.17 2.39 11.13
CA THR A 285 3.43 3.67 11.83
C THR A 285 2.71 3.87 13.15
N GLN A 286 1.75 3.01 13.53
CA GLN A 286 0.85 3.35 14.62
C GLN A 286 1.55 3.65 15.95
N ASP A 287 2.60 2.91 16.29
CA ASP A 287 3.40 3.15 17.49
C ASP A 287 4.02 4.55 17.53
N LEU A 288 4.33 5.13 16.36
CA LEU A 288 4.85 6.49 16.25
C LEU A 288 3.77 7.53 16.57
N TRP A 289 2.52 7.28 16.18
CA TRP A 289 1.37 8.14 16.48
C TRP A 289 0.93 8.03 17.94
N THR A 290 1.13 6.89 18.58
CA THR A 290 0.82 6.68 20.01
C THR A 290 1.95 7.09 20.95
N ALA A 291 3.07 7.60 20.42
CA ALA A 291 4.12 8.19 21.24
C ALA A 291 3.56 9.38 22.04
N PRO A 292 3.98 9.62 23.30
CA PRO A 292 3.30 10.57 24.20
C PRO A 292 3.05 11.96 23.61
N GLN A 293 4.04 12.55 22.93
CA GLN A 293 3.92 13.89 22.35
C GLN A 293 2.97 13.92 21.15
N ALA A 294 3.09 12.94 20.23
CA ALA A 294 2.22 12.83 19.07
C ALA A 294 0.76 12.54 19.49
N TRP A 295 0.59 11.64 20.47
CA TRP A 295 -0.70 11.33 21.06
C TRP A 295 -1.35 12.56 21.69
N ALA A 296 -0.63 13.28 22.55
CA ALA A 296 -1.12 14.51 23.17
C ALA A 296 -1.56 15.53 22.12
N TRP A 297 -0.76 15.71 21.06
CA TRP A 297 -1.08 16.60 19.96
C TRP A 297 -2.37 16.21 19.24
N ILE A 298 -2.49 14.97 18.74
CA ILE A 298 -3.67 14.57 17.96
C ILE A 298 -4.95 14.48 18.80
N THR A 299 -4.84 14.23 20.12
CA THR A 299 -6.01 14.25 21.00
C THR A 299 -6.46 15.67 21.37
N GLY A 300 -5.53 16.63 21.41
CA GLY A 300 -5.82 18.03 21.72
C GLY A 300 -6.24 18.88 20.52
N ASP A 301 -6.07 18.38 19.29
CA ASP A 301 -6.46 19.11 18.07
C ASP A 301 -7.98 18.98 17.83
N GLU A 302 -8.73 19.98 18.29
CA GLU A 302 -10.19 20.04 18.11
C GLU A 302 -10.62 20.02 16.65
N THR A 303 -9.82 20.62 15.76
CA THR A 303 -10.18 20.68 14.33
C THR A 303 -10.19 19.28 13.75
N VAL A 304 -9.15 18.50 14.00
CA VAL A 304 -9.04 17.12 13.50
C VAL A 304 -10.06 16.21 14.17
N ASN A 305 -10.28 16.35 15.47
CA ASN A 305 -11.31 15.59 16.16
C ASN A 305 -12.67 15.78 15.49
N ASN A 306 -13.07 17.02 15.20
CA ASN A 306 -14.34 17.33 14.54
C ASN A 306 -14.48 16.72 13.14
N GLU A 307 -13.40 16.64 12.35
CA GLU A 307 -13.41 15.98 11.03
C GLU A 307 -13.65 14.46 11.11
N LEU A 308 -13.28 13.85 12.23
CA LEU A 308 -13.34 12.40 12.41
C LEU A 308 -14.67 11.93 13.03
N LEU A 309 -15.38 12.82 13.74
CA LEU A 309 -16.68 12.51 14.35
C LEU A 309 -17.72 12.15 13.30
N LYS A 310 -18.49 11.09 13.56
CA LYS A 310 -19.52 10.60 12.63
C LYS A 310 -20.92 10.98 13.10
N ILE A 311 -21.76 11.30 12.13
CA ILE A 311 -23.20 11.50 12.33
C ILE A 311 -23.88 10.14 12.19
N CYS A 312 -24.96 9.94 12.95
CA CYS A 312 -25.81 8.76 12.81
C CYS A 312 -26.35 8.64 11.37
N SER A 313 -26.22 7.46 10.77
CA SER A 313 -26.69 7.20 9.40
C SER A 313 -28.21 7.24 9.25
N ARG A 314 -28.98 7.24 10.35
CA ARG A 314 -30.43 7.40 10.31
C ARG A 314 -30.78 8.87 10.00
N PRO A 315 -31.50 9.19 8.91
CA PRO A 315 -31.74 10.57 8.48
C PRO A 315 -32.40 11.48 9.52
N GLU A 316 -33.31 10.93 10.34
CA GLU A 316 -34.04 11.67 11.37
C GLU A 316 -33.26 11.86 12.68
N CYS A 317 -32.04 11.33 12.78
CA CYS A 317 -31.25 11.34 14.01
C CYS A 317 -30.06 12.29 13.85
N PRO A 318 -30.07 13.49 14.46
CA PRO A 318 -28.97 14.45 14.36
C PRO A 318 -27.79 14.10 15.28
N ALA A 319 -27.77 12.90 15.86
CA ALA A 319 -26.74 12.51 16.82
C ALA A 319 -25.37 12.52 16.14
N LEU A 320 -24.45 13.29 16.73
CA LEU A 320 -23.04 13.36 16.38
C LEU A 320 -22.23 12.65 17.46
N GLU A 321 -21.19 11.92 17.06
CA GLU A 321 -20.24 11.35 18.01
C GLU A 321 -19.62 12.45 18.88
N SER A 322 -19.43 12.17 20.16
CA SER A 322 -18.63 13.01 21.08
C SER A 322 -17.17 12.57 21.14
N GLN A 323 -16.90 11.33 20.72
CA GLN A 323 -15.58 10.70 20.69
C GLN A 323 -15.50 9.79 19.47
N ALA A 324 -14.34 9.74 18.80
CA ALA A 324 -14.14 8.88 17.65
C ALA A 324 -14.47 7.41 17.99
N THR A 325 -15.23 6.74 17.13
CA THR A 325 -15.67 5.33 17.29
C THR A 325 -16.68 5.07 18.40
N GLN A 326 -17.33 6.10 18.95
CA GLN A 326 -18.42 5.94 19.93
C GLN A 326 -19.62 5.19 19.33
N PHE A 327 -19.96 5.44 18.07
CA PHE A 327 -21.12 4.84 17.42
C PHE A 327 -20.79 3.46 16.86
N LYS A 328 -21.83 2.62 16.74
CA LYS A 328 -21.68 1.24 16.28
C LYS A 328 -21.90 1.15 14.77
N ARG A 329 -21.04 0.40 14.10
CA ARG A 329 -21.20 0.08 12.68
C ARG A 329 -22.17 -1.08 12.48
N CYS A 330 -22.89 -1.06 11.37
CA CYS A 330 -23.67 -2.20 10.90
C CYS A 330 -22.74 -3.41 10.77
N ALA A 331 -23.02 -4.51 11.48
CA ALA A 331 -22.16 -5.70 11.52
C ALA A 331 -22.09 -6.48 10.18
N ALA A 332 -22.94 -6.14 9.21
CA ALA A 332 -23.00 -6.84 7.92
C ALA A 332 -22.19 -6.11 6.83
N CYS A 333 -22.42 -4.81 6.61
CA CYS A 333 -21.71 -4.04 5.57
C CYS A 333 -20.53 -3.24 6.11
N HIS A 334 -20.52 -2.94 7.42
CA HIS A 334 -19.56 -2.06 8.10
C HIS A 334 -19.54 -0.60 7.60
N GLN A 335 -20.49 -0.20 6.75
CA GLN A 335 -20.60 1.14 6.17
C GLN A 335 -21.47 2.07 7.01
N ALA A 336 -22.72 1.68 7.29
CA ALA A 336 -23.60 2.50 8.12
C ALA A 336 -23.17 2.53 9.60
N ILE A 337 -23.32 3.68 10.24
CA ILE A 337 -22.92 3.98 11.61
C ILE A 337 -24.13 4.49 12.38
N TYR A 338 -24.42 3.92 13.54
CA TYR A 338 -25.59 4.27 14.33
C TYR A 338 -25.22 4.58 15.78
N CYS A 339 -25.83 5.63 16.33
CA CYS A 339 -25.68 5.97 17.74
C CYS A 339 -26.21 4.89 18.70
N GLY A 340 -27.09 4.00 18.21
CA GLY A 340 -27.58 2.85 18.97
C GLY A 340 -28.40 1.87 18.14
N LYS A 341 -28.74 0.74 18.77
CA LYS A 341 -29.53 -0.35 18.14
C LYS A 341 -30.91 0.14 17.68
N ALA A 342 -31.51 1.10 18.37
CA ALA A 342 -32.81 1.66 17.99
C ALA A 342 -32.76 2.35 16.62
N CYS A 343 -31.76 3.22 16.40
CA CYS A 343 -31.56 3.88 15.11
C CYS A 343 -31.25 2.90 13.98
N GLN A 344 -30.45 1.86 14.25
CA GLN A 344 -30.19 0.80 13.28
C GLN A 344 -31.46 0.05 12.86
N LYS A 345 -32.32 -0.31 13.83
CA LYS A 345 -33.60 -0.99 13.54
C LYS A 345 -34.54 -0.08 12.76
N GLY A 346 -34.64 1.19 13.15
CA GLY A 346 -35.49 2.17 12.48
C GLY A 346 -35.07 2.46 11.05
N ASP A 347 -33.77 2.44 10.74
CA ASP A 347 -33.24 2.67 9.40
C ASP A 347 -33.20 1.40 8.52
N TRP A 348 -33.50 0.22 9.07
CA TRP A 348 -33.26 -1.06 8.40
C TRP A 348 -34.00 -1.19 7.07
N MET A 349 -35.24 -0.69 6.96
CA MET A 349 -36.01 -0.79 5.70
C MET A 349 -35.33 -0.07 4.53
N ARG A 350 -34.66 1.06 4.80
CA ARG A 350 -33.87 1.80 3.80
C ARG A 350 -32.50 1.17 3.60
N HIS A 351 -31.77 0.95 4.69
CA HIS A 351 -30.38 0.48 4.65
C HIS A 351 -30.21 -0.95 4.11
N LYS A 352 -31.21 -1.83 4.26
CA LYS A 352 -31.11 -3.25 3.89
C LYS A 352 -30.64 -3.46 2.45
N ARG A 353 -31.16 -2.68 1.49
CA ARG A 353 -30.78 -2.77 0.07
C ARG A 353 -29.32 -2.40 -0.14
N GLU A 354 -28.93 -1.21 0.31
CA GLU A 354 -27.54 -0.73 0.24
C GLU A 354 -26.56 -1.69 0.94
N CYS A 355 -26.97 -2.25 2.08
CA CYS A 355 -26.19 -3.23 2.82
C CYS A 355 -25.94 -4.51 2.01
N GLN A 356 -26.95 -4.98 1.26
CA GLN A 356 -26.85 -6.18 0.43
C GLN A 356 -25.99 -5.93 -0.80
N GLU A 357 -26.18 -4.79 -1.47
CA GLU A 357 -25.41 -4.35 -2.65
C GLU A 357 -23.92 -4.24 -2.31
N HIS A 358 -23.57 -3.54 -1.23
CA HIS A 358 -22.18 -3.41 -0.81
C HIS A 358 -21.53 -4.75 -0.44
N ARG A 359 -22.30 -5.69 0.16
CA ARG A 359 -21.81 -7.04 0.45
C ARG A 359 -21.60 -7.86 -0.82
N ALA A 360 -22.52 -7.75 -1.77
CA ALA A 360 -22.40 -8.42 -3.07
C ALA A 360 -21.15 -7.90 -3.81
N LEU A 361 -20.97 -6.58 -3.87
CA LEU A 361 -19.81 -5.94 -4.47
C LEU A 361 -18.49 -6.44 -3.86
N LYS A 362 -18.36 -6.42 -2.53
CA LYS A 362 -17.17 -6.94 -1.84
C LYS A 362 -16.92 -8.42 -2.13
N LYS A 363 -17.98 -9.22 -2.23
CA LYS A 363 -17.86 -10.64 -2.59
C LYS A 363 -17.37 -10.79 -4.03
N THR A 364 -17.96 -10.07 -4.97
CA THR A 364 -17.58 -10.08 -6.39
C THR A 364 -16.12 -9.69 -6.59
N ILE A 365 -15.63 -8.64 -5.92
CA ILE A 365 -14.21 -8.26 -5.99
C ILE A 365 -13.31 -9.37 -5.45
N ARG A 366 -13.67 -9.99 -4.32
CA ARG A 366 -12.90 -11.11 -3.75
C ARG A 366 -12.87 -12.32 -4.67
N ASP A 367 -14.01 -12.70 -5.23
CA ASP A 367 -14.15 -13.86 -6.11
C ASP A 367 -13.37 -13.65 -7.43
N PHE A 368 -13.39 -12.42 -7.99
CA PHE A 368 -12.57 -12.04 -9.14
C PHE A 368 -11.08 -12.15 -8.84
N GLN A 369 -10.62 -11.62 -7.70
CA GLN A 369 -9.22 -11.75 -7.26
C GLN A 369 -8.81 -13.20 -7.00
N ALA A 370 -9.74 -14.03 -6.55
CA ALA A 370 -9.54 -15.47 -6.32
C ALA A 370 -9.62 -16.32 -7.59
N ASN A 371 -9.91 -15.72 -8.75
CA ASN A 371 -10.04 -16.40 -10.04
C ASN A 371 -11.12 -17.50 -10.04
N ASN A 372 -12.22 -17.28 -9.31
CA ASN A 372 -13.34 -18.20 -9.27
C ASN A 372 -14.24 -17.95 -10.50
N PRO A 373 -14.44 -18.93 -11.40
CA PRO A 373 -15.14 -18.73 -12.68
C PRO A 373 -16.64 -18.41 -12.57
N ASN A 374 -17.19 -18.31 -11.36
CA ASN A 374 -18.60 -17.97 -11.11
C ASN A 374 -18.75 -16.61 -10.43
N THR A 375 -18.74 -15.53 -11.21
CA THR A 375 -19.21 -14.23 -10.73
C THR A 375 -20.02 -13.48 -11.78
N THR A 376 -21.35 -13.55 -11.60
CA THR A 376 -22.39 -12.50 -11.69
C THR A 376 -22.24 -11.35 -12.70
N SER A 377 -23.38 -10.88 -13.21
CA SER A 377 -23.63 -9.86 -14.26
C SER A 377 -23.05 -8.45 -14.09
N ILE A 378 -22.08 -8.23 -13.19
CA ILE A 378 -21.44 -6.92 -12.98
C ILE A 378 -20.10 -6.92 -13.73
N PRO A 379 -19.93 -6.12 -14.79
CA PRO A 379 -18.67 -6.05 -15.52
C PRO A 379 -17.57 -5.43 -14.64
N ILE A 380 -16.52 -6.21 -14.39
CA ILE A 380 -15.31 -5.76 -13.68
C ILE A 380 -14.28 -5.40 -14.75
N TYR A 381 -13.87 -4.13 -14.81
CA TYR A 381 -12.82 -3.68 -15.71
C TYR A 381 -11.49 -3.66 -14.94
N ALA A 382 -10.59 -4.59 -15.28
CA ALA A 382 -9.20 -4.50 -14.87
C ALA A 382 -8.46 -3.60 -15.87
N ALA A 383 -8.34 -2.31 -15.57
CA ALA A 383 -7.44 -1.45 -16.34
C ALA A 383 -5.99 -1.71 -15.89
N ASP A 384 -5.16 -2.15 -16.83
CA ASP A 384 -3.72 -2.48 -16.68
C ASP A 384 -2.84 -1.29 -16.21
N LEU A 385 -3.45 -0.13 -15.94
CA LEU A 385 -2.77 1.10 -15.52
C LEU A 385 -2.88 1.37 -14.00
N ALA A 386 -3.71 0.62 -13.26
CA ALA A 386 -4.02 0.90 -11.84
C ALA A 386 -3.52 -0.19 -10.87
N ASN A 387 -2.24 -0.60 -10.98
CA ASN A 387 -1.59 -1.53 -10.04
C ASN A 387 -2.33 -2.89 -9.85
N GLY A 388 -3.14 -3.32 -10.82
CA GLY A 388 -3.92 -4.55 -10.72
C GLY A 388 -5.10 -4.49 -9.72
N THR A 389 -5.55 -3.29 -9.36
CA THR A 389 -6.77 -3.11 -8.54
C THR A 389 -8.00 -3.26 -9.45
N PRO A 390 -8.91 -4.22 -9.19
CA PRO A 390 -10.16 -4.31 -9.93
C PRO A 390 -11.04 -3.10 -9.58
N VAL A 391 -11.41 -2.30 -10.57
CA VAL A 391 -12.39 -1.21 -10.42
C VAL A 391 -13.73 -1.74 -10.91
N VAL A 392 -14.77 -1.62 -10.09
CA VAL A 392 -16.12 -2.07 -10.43
C VAL A 392 -16.94 -0.87 -10.89
N TYR A 393 -17.44 -0.91 -12.12
CA TYR A 393 -18.28 0.14 -12.69
C TYR A 393 -19.76 -0.20 -12.46
N ASP A 394 -20.44 0.54 -11.56
CA ASP A 394 -21.87 0.36 -11.27
C ASP A 394 -22.79 1.28 -12.08
N GLY A 395 -22.24 2.04 -13.03
CA GLY A 395 -22.99 2.97 -13.87
C GLY A 395 -23.29 4.33 -13.22
N THR A 396 -22.83 4.59 -11.98
CA THR A 396 -23.13 5.86 -11.30
C THR A 396 -21.93 6.57 -10.66
N SER A 397 -20.77 5.93 -10.47
CA SER A 397 -19.55 6.60 -9.98
C SER A 397 -18.30 5.75 -10.25
N PHE A 398 -17.17 6.39 -10.53
CA PHE A 398 -15.85 5.74 -10.43
C PHE A 398 -15.53 5.57 -8.93
N LEU A 399 -15.58 4.33 -8.42
CA LEU A 399 -15.17 3.95 -7.06
C LEU A 399 -13.82 3.26 -7.04
#